data_AF-A0A1D6I3U0-F1
#
_entry.id   AF-A0A1D6I3U0-F1
#
_cell.length_a   1.000
_cell.length_b   1.000
_cell.length_c   1.000
_cell.angle_alpha   90.00
_cell.angle_beta   90.00
_cell.angle_gamma   90.00
#
_symmetry.space_group_name_H-M   'P 1'
#
loop_
_entity.id
_entity.type
_entity.pdbx_description
1 polymer ?
#
loop_
_entity_poly.entity_id
_entity_poly.type
_entity_poly.pdbx_seq_one_letter_code
_entity_poly.pdbx_strand_id
1 'polypeptide(L)' 'MQGFDDWFGRGRPNPNVLAGAIVGGPNSRDEFRDERENYMQTEACTYNTAPMVAVFARLHRLARDGGPAGGVPERNDAR' A
#
# COMPACT_ATOMS: atom_id res chain seq x y z
N MET A 1 16.38 -25.15 9.29
CA MET A 1 16.84 -23.82 8.81
C MET A 1 16.95 -23.76 7.30
N GLN A 2 17.43 -24.81 6.61
CA GLN A 2 17.62 -24.86 5.15
C GLN A 2 16.48 -24.27 4.29
N GLY A 3 15.20 -24.61 4.54
CA GLY A 3 14.12 -24.19 3.64
C GLY A 3 13.87 -22.67 3.52
N PHE A 4 14.12 -21.90 4.58
CA PHE A 4 13.96 -20.43 4.52
C PHE A 4 15.11 -19.81 3.74
N ASP A 5 16.35 -20.12 4.11
CA ASP A 5 17.55 -19.59 3.48
C ASP A 5 17.59 -19.97 1.99
N ASP A 6 17.26 -21.22 1.69
CA ASP A 6 17.21 -21.75 0.32
C ASP A 6 16.17 -21.06 -0.53
N TRP A 7 15.10 -20.52 0.04
CA TRP A 7 14.01 -19.89 -0.71
C TRP A 7 14.15 -18.37 -0.77
N PHE A 8 14.55 -17.74 0.34
CA PHE A 8 14.64 -16.29 0.47
C PHE A 8 15.62 -15.72 -0.56
N GLY A 9 16.82 -16.31 -0.69
CA GLY A 9 17.82 -15.90 -1.68
C GLY A 9 17.56 -16.36 -3.12
N ARG A 10 16.44 -17.03 -3.42
CA ARG A 10 16.16 -17.45 -4.81
C ARG A 10 15.79 -16.23 -5.65
N GLY A 11 16.44 -16.09 -6.80
CA GLY A 11 16.06 -15.14 -7.85
C GLY A 11 14.74 -15.47 -8.59
N ARG A 12 13.86 -16.29 -8.00
CA ARG A 12 12.54 -16.58 -8.53
C ARG A 12 11.53 -15.57 -7.97
N PRO A 13 10.47 -15.22 -8.73
CA PRO A 13 9.41 -14.34 -8.25
C PRO A 13 8.74 -14.85 -6.97
N ASN A 14 8.11 -13.92 -6.23
CA ASN A 14 7.21 -14.26 -5.13
C ASN A 14 6.11 -15.21 -5.61
N PRO A 15 5.86 -16.34 -4.93
CA PRO A 15 4.82 -17.30 -5.29
C PRO A 15 3.42 -16.76 -5.00
N ASN A 16 3.30 -15.77 -4.11
CA ASN A 16 2.06 -15.13 -3.71
C ASN A 16 2.13 -13.62 -3.94
N VAL A 17 0.99 -13.02 -4.25
CA VAL A 17 0.84 -11.57 -4.37
C VAL A 17 0.32 -11.01 -3.05
N LEU A 18 1.02 -10.03 -2.49
CA LEU A 18 0.57 -9.31 -1.31
C LEU A 18 -0.21 -8.06 -1.74
N ALA A 19 -1.48 -8.24 -2.10
CA ALA A 19 -2.31 -7.15 -2.60
C ALA A 19 -2.55 -6.07 -1.52
N GLY A 20 -2.40 -4.79 -1.91
CA GLY A 20 -2.60 -3.65 -1.02
C GLY A 20 -1.41 -3.32 -0.11
N ALA A 21 -0.31 -4.06 -0.20
CA ALA A 21 0.92 -3.74 0.49
C ALA A 21 1.50 -2.41 0.04
N ILE A 22 1.96 -1.62 1.01
CA ILE A 22 2.83 -0.48 0.79
C ILE A 22 4.22 -0.90 1.23
N VAL A 23 5.23 -0.55 0.44
CA VAL A 23 6.63 -0.87 0.74
C VAL A 23 7.35 0.35 1.32
N GLY A 24 8.55 0.16 1.87
CA GLY A 24 9.39 1.24 2.42
C GLY A 24 9.63 2.39 1.44
N GLY A 25 9.77 2.07 0.15
CA GLY A 25 9.85 3.06 -0.93
C GLY A 25 11.28 3.41 -1.37
N PRO A 26 11.45 4.44 -2.21
CA PRO A 26 12.74 4.79 -2.79
C PRO A 26 13.70 5.42 -1.78
N ASN A 27 14.98 5.50 -2.17
CA ASN A 27 15.98 6.27 -1.42
C ASN A 27 15.82 7.78 -1.64
N SER A 28 16.72 8.58 -1.05
CA SER A 28 16.71 10.06 -1.15
C SER A 28 16.99 10.62 -2.55
N ARG A 29 17.29 9.77 -3.54
CA ARG A 29 17.49 10.13 -4.95
C ARG A 29 16.35 9.60 -5.84
N ASP A 30 15.23 9.21 -5.24
CA ASP A 30 14.09 8.58 -5.91
C ASP A 30 14.43 7.25 -6.60
N GLU A 31 15.51 6.56 -6.19
CA GLU A 31 15.89 5.25 -6.74
C GLU A 31 15.25 4.13 -5.93
N PHE A 32 14.60 3.18 -6.62
CA PHE A 32 13.97 2.00 -6.04
C PHE A 32 14.48 0.72 -6.71
N ARG A 33 14.75 -0.31 -5.92
CA ARG A 33 15.11 -1.66 -6.40
C ARG A 33 14.17 -2.69 -5.80
N ASP A 34 13.42 -3.37 -6.66
CA ASP A 34 12.52 -4.46 -6.29
C ASP A 34 13.32 -5.75 -6.02
N GLU A 35 13.96 -5.79 -4.86
CA GLU A 35 14.78 -6.91 -4.40
C GLU A 35 14.25 -7.37 -3.04
N ARG A 36 13.99 -8.68 -2.90
CA ARG A 36 13.50 -9.27 -1.64
C ARG A 36 14.43 -9.00 -0.46
N GLU A 37 15.74 -9.00 -0.73
CA GLU A 37 16.78 -8.80 0.29
C GLU A 37 16.92 -7.33 0.69
N ASN A 38 16.42 -6.40 -0.13
CA ASN A 38 16.45 -4.96 0.12
C ASN A 38 15.29 -4.52 1.03
N TYR A 39 15.25 -5.07 2.24
CA TYR A 39 14.17 -4.84 3.21
C TYR A 39 13.95 -3.34 3.50
N MET A 40 15.00 -2.52 3.43
CA MET A 40 14.91 -1.07 3.61
C MET A 40 13.94 -0.40 2.63
N GLN A 41 13.83 -0.91 1.41
CA GLN A 41 12.92 -0.36 0.39
C GLN A 41 11.68 -1.23 0.17
N THR A 42 11.78 -2.55 0.31
CA THR A 42 10.74 -3.50 -0.12
C THR A 42 9.90 -4.10 1.01
N GLU A 43 10.19 -3.78 2.27
CA GLU A 43 9.41 -4.29 3.40
C GLU A 43 7.96 -3.78 3.38
N ALA A 44 7.01 -4.72 3.47
CA ALA A 44 5.61 -4.46 3.72
C ALA A 44 5.26 -4.73 5.18
N CYS A 45 4.73 -3.73 5.90
CA CYS A 45 4.41 -3.85 7.31
C CYS A 45 3.12 -3.11 7.70
N THR A 46 2.47 -3.51 8.79
CA THR A 46 1.24 -2.88 9.27
C THR A 46 1.40 -1.39 9.55
N TYR A 47 2.56 -0.96 10.07
CA TYR A 47 2.81 0.46 10.36
C TYR A 47 2.93 1.33 9.11
N ASN A 48 3.27 0.77 7.95
CA ASN A 48 3.32 1.53 6.70
C ASN A 48 1.93 1.61 6.04
N THR A 49 1.17 0.51 6.10
CA THR A 49 -0.10 0.38 5.37
C THR A 49 -1.25 1.03 6.12
N ALA A 50 -1.34 0.83 7.44
CA ALA A 50 -2.44 1.35 8.25
C ALA A 50 -2.64 2.88 8.16
N PRO A 51 -1.62 3.74 8.32
CA PRO A 51 -1.82 5.18 8.20
C PRO A 51 -2.22 5.61 6.78
N MET A 52 -1.67 4.96 5.75
CA MET A 52 -1.97 5.29 4.36
C MET A 52 -3.40 4.96 3.96
N VAL A 53 -3.98 3.87 4.51
CA VAL A 53 -5.41 3.56 4.32
C VAL A 53 -6.31 4.72 4.76
N ALA A 54 -5.99 5.38 5.88
CA ALA A 54 -6.76 6.54 6.35
C ALA A 54 -6.64 7.74 5.39
N VAL A 55 -5.43 8.02 4.90
CA VAL A 55 -5.20 9.08 3.91
C VAL A 55 -5.96 8.79 2.62
N PHE A 56 -5.88 7.55 2.12
CA PHE A 56 -6.59 7.13 0.92
C PHE A 56 -8.10 7.21 1.08
N ALA A 57 -8.66 6.84 2.24
CA ALA A 57 -10.09 6.99 2.51
C ALA A 57 -10.53 8.46 2.41
N ARG A 58 -9.72 9.40 2.95
CA ARG A 58 -10.01 10.84 2.84
C ARG A 58 -9.90 11.34 1.41
N LEU A 59 -8.83 10.98 0.69
CA LEU A 59 -8.64 11.38 -0.71
C LEU A 59 -9.75 10.84 -1.59
N HIS A 60 -10.14 9.58 -1.38
CA HIS A 60 -11.27 8.96 -2.08
C HIS A 60 -12.58 9.71 -1.84
N ARG A 61 -12.88 10.10 -0.59
CA ARG A 61 -14.04 10.95 -0.29
C ARG A 61 -13.97 12.28 -1.04
N LEU A 62 -12.83 12.98 -0.98
CA LEU A 62 -12.67 14.28 -1.65
C LEU A 62 -12.79 14.16 -3.17
N ALA A 63 -12.25 13.11 -3.78
CA ALA A 63 -12.38 12.86 -5.22
C ALA A 63 -13.84 12.62 -5.63
N ARG A 64 -14.65 12.01 -4.76
CA ARG A 64 -16.08 11.82 -4.98
C ARG A 64 -16.88 13.10 -4.79
N ASP A 65 -16.54 13.89 -3.78
CA ASP A 65 -17.24 15.14 -3.45
C ASP A 65 -16.82 16.30 -4.37
N GLY A 66 -15.71 16.16 -5.11
CA GLY A 66 -15.18 17.12 -6.08
C GLY A 66 -15.56 16.83 -7.55
N GLY A 67 -16.40 15.82 -7.81
CA GLY A 67 -17.09 15.69 -9.11
C GLY A 67 -18.05 16.87 -9.34
N PRO A 68 -18.44 17.18 -10.59
CA PRO A 68 -19.32 18.31 -10.89
C PRO A 68 -20.55 18.24 -9.99
N ALA A 69 -20.83 19.34 -9.28
CA ALA A 69 -21.89 19.48 -8.30
C ALA A 69 -23.19 18.77 -8.75
N GLY A 70 -23.51 17.64 -8.13
CA GLY A 70 -24.65 16.83 -8.54
C GLY A 70 -24.85 15.61 -7.65
N GLY A 71 -25.32 15.84 -6.42
CA GLY A 71 -25.84 14.78 -5.55
C GLY A 71 -25.26 14.80 -4.14
N VAL A 72 -25.74 15.74 -3.32
CA VAL A 72 -25.71 15.54 -1.86
C VAL A 72 -26.51 14.26 -1.57
N PRO A 73 -25.97 13.25 -0.85
CA PRO A 73 -26.82 12.21 -0.30
C PRO A 73 -27.72 12.88 0.73
N GLU A 74 -29.02 12.87 0.47
CA GLU A 74 -30.05 13.26 1.43
C GLU A 74 -29.82 12.48 2.72
N ARG A 75 -29.37 13.19 3.76
CA ARG A 75 -29.38 12.66 5.12
C ARG A 75 -30.85 12.59 5.52
N ASN A 76 -31.40 11.39 5.62
CA ASN A 76 -32.72 11.17 6.17
C ASN A 76 -32.60 10.28 7.40
N ASP A 77 -31.96 10.84 8.42
CA ASP A 77 -31.61 10.16 9.67
C ASP A 77 -32.15 10.97 10.87
N ALA A 78 -33.20 11.76 10.63
CA ALA A 78 -33.94 12.47 11.67
C ALA A 78 -35.39 11.97 11.69
N ARG A 79 -35.59 10.70 12.04
CA ARG A 79 -36.78 10.18 12.72
C ARG A 79 -36.40 9.01 13.62
#